data_AF-A0A6L8E869-F1
#
_entry.id   AF-A0A6L8E869-F1
#
_cell.length_a   1.000
_cell.length_b   1.000
_cell.length_c   1.000
_cell.angle_alpha   90.00
_cell.angle_beta   90.00
_cell.angle_gamma   90.00
#
_symmetry.space_group_name_H-M   'P 1'
#
loop_
_entity.id
_entity.type
_entity.pdbx_description
1 polymer ?
#
loop_
_entity_poly.entity_id
_entity_poly.type
_entity_poly.pdbx_seq_one_letter_code
_entity_poly.pdbx_strand_id
1 'polypeptide(L)'
;MRGGHDLGGRQGFGPVDPEPDEPVFHDEWEKRVFALTLATGMLGQWNIDQSRHARERQHPVAYLEQSYYENWLAGTEKLLLEAGLISEEELQSGTVTAKSGQDLRIPDAKAARKILTSGGPAARETENPPRFAVGNEVIVERRHTPGHTRAPDYVQGCRGLVRDHHGAHIFPDANSRGVPTAHHLYSVEFSSRELWGGDAEPFDVLIDLWEPYLAFVKGSGAGGNGE
;
A
#
# COMPACT_ATOMS: atom_id res chain seq x y z
N MET A 1 -0.13 -8.80 4.37
CA MET A 1 1.07 -8.75 5.22
C MET A 1 0.69 -8.17 6.57
N ARG A 2 1.04 -8.83 7.68
CA ARG A 2 0.81 -8.26 9.02
C ARG A 2 2.09 -7.61 9.51
N GLY A 3 2.20 -6.29 9.36
CA GLY A 3 3.36 -5.50 9.77
C GLY A 3 3.00 -4.37 10.72
N GLY A 4 4.00 -3.57 11.10
CA GLY A 4 3.80 -2.38 11.94
C GLY A 4 2.95 -1.28 11.30
N HIS A 5 2.73 -1.35 9.98
CA HIS A 5 1.99 -0.36 9.21
C HIS A 5 0.47 -0.58 9.18
N ASP A 6 -0.01 -1.81 9.44
CA ASP A 6 -1.44 -2.15 9.38
C ASP A 6 -2.08 -1.98 10.75
N LEU A 7 -2.47 -0.73 11.04
CA LEU A 7 -2.89 -0.27 12.36
C LEU A 7 -4.40 -0.10 12.53
N GLY A 8 -5.19 -0.29 11.47
CA GLY A 8 -6.64 -0.07 11.51
C GLY A 8 -7.33 -0.87 12.62
N GLY A 9 -8.03 -0.17 13.51
CA GLY A 9 -8.75 -0.75 14.65
C GLY A 9 -7.90 -1.28 15.80
N ARG A 10 -6.57 -1.09 15.75
CA ARG A 10 -5.71 -1.40 16.89
C ARG A 10 -5.84 -0.31 17.96
N GLN A 11 -5.75 -0.72 19.22
CA GLN A 11 -5.83 0.16 20.39
C GLN A 11 -4.46 0.35 21.02
N GLY A 12 -4.33 1.37 21.89
CA GLY A 12 -3.13 1.59 22.71
C GLY A 12 -2.12 2.62 22.19
N PHE A 13 -2.47 3.40 21.16
CA PHE A 13 -1.59 4.44 20.59
C PHE A 13 -1.67 5.80 21.28
N GLY A 14 -2.58 5.97 22.24
CA GLY A 14 -2.85 7.27 22.87
C GLY A 14 -3.73 8.18 21.99
N PRO A 15 -3.93 9.45 22.43
CA PRO A 15 -4.71 10.42 21.67
C PRO A 15 -3.96 10.91 20.42
N VAL A 16 -4.71 11.39 19.44
CA VAL A 16 -4.14 12.17 18.32
C VAL A 16 -3.77 13.55 18.85
N ASP A 17 -2.51 13.96 18.66
CA ASP A 17 -1.95 15.23 19.15
C ASP A 17 -1.26 15.97 17.99
N PRO A 18 -2.01 16.71 17.15
CA PRO A 18 -1.44 17.39 16.00
C PRO A 18 -0.67 18.65 16.43
N GLU A 19 0.53 18.85 15.86
CA GLU A 19 1.33 20.06 16.10
C GLU A 19 0.64 21.29 15.48
N PRO A 20 0.39 22.38 16.25
CA PRO A 20 -0.07 23.63 15.68
C PRO A 20 0.96 24.21 14.70
N ASP A 21 0.50 24.60 13.50
CA ASP A 21 1.35 25.18 12.44
C ASP A 21 2.54 24.29 12.03
N GLU A 22 2.35 22.96 12.03
CA GLU A 22 3.35 21.96 11.63
C GLU A 22 4.07 22.34 10.32
N PRO A 23 5.41 22.45 10.33
CA PRO A 23 6.17 22.74 9.12
C PRO A 23 6.14 21.56 8.17
N VAL A 24 6.32 21.80 6.86
CA VAL A 24 6.42 20.70 5.86
C VAL A 24 7.60 19.75 6.17
N PHE A 25 8.66 20.29 6.77
CA PHE A 25 9.84 19.54 7.20
C PHE A 25 10.32 20.12 8.53
N HIS A 26 10.48 19.28 9.54
CA HIS A 26 11.01 19.63 10.86
C HIS A 26 12.53 19.84 10.84
N ASP A 27 13.23 19.22 9.90
CA ASP A 27 14.69 19.33 9.74
C ASP A 27 15.14 19.29 8.26
N GLU A 28 16.36 19.75 7.99
CA GLU A 28 16.99 19.70 6.67
C GLU A 28 17.22 18.26 6.18
N TRP A 29 17.45 17.29 7.09
CA TRP A 29 17.63 15.90 6.68
C TRP A 29 16.35 15.31 6.08
N GLU A 30 15.18 15.72 6.54
CA GLU A 30 13.88 15.26 6.01
C GLU A 30 13.69 15.72 4.56
N LYS A 31 14.05 16.97 4.26
CA LYS A 31 14.09 17.51 2.89
C LYS A 31 14.99 16.67 1.99
N ARG A 32 16.15 16.26 2.52
CA ARG A 32 17.12 15.44 1.79
C ARG A 32 16.58 14.03 1.55
N VAL A 33 16.00 13.38 2.56
CA VAL A 33 15.39 12.05 2.39
C VAL A 33 14.27 12.10 1.36
N PHE A 34 13.36 13.08 1.46
CA PHE A 34 12.31 13.29 0.47
C PHE A 34 12.87 13.42 -0.95
N ALA A 35 13.89 14.28 -1.13
CA ALA A 35 14.53 14.47 -2.42
C ALA A 35 15.22 13.20 -2.95
N LEU A 36 15.93 12.46 -2.08
CA LEU A 36 16.61 11.21 -2.43
C LEU A 36 15.61 10.11 -2.81
N THR A 37 14.53 9.93 -2.05
CA THR A 37 13.49 8.95 -2.37
C THR A 37 12.86 9.24 -3.73
N LEU A 38 12.56 10.52 -4.02
CA LEU A 38 12.01 10.90 -5.33
C LEU A 38 13.03 10.71 -6.46
N ALA A 39 14.26 11.20 -6.29
CA ALA A 39 15.30 11.10 -7.31
C ALA A 39 15.63 9.64 -7.67
N THR A 40 15.77 8.77 -6.66
CA THR A 40 16.05 7.35 -6.86
C THR A 40 14.86 6.60 -7.45
N GLY A 41 13.63 6.95 -7.06
CA GLY A 41 12.41 6.42 -7.70
C GLY A 41 12.33 6.75 -9.20
N MET A 42 12.84 7.90 -9.63
CA MET A 42 12.87 8.26 -11.05
C MET A 42 13.89 7.46 -11.89
N LEU A 43 14.78 6.68 -11.27
CA LEU A 43 15.66 5.74 -11.97
C LEU A 43 14.89 4.56 -12.57
N GLY A 44 13.62 4.36 -12.18
CA GLY A 44 12.72 3.37 -12.75
C GLY A 44 13.05 1.92 -12.39
N GLN A 45 13.90 1.70 -11.38
CA GLN A 45 14.32 0.37 -10.93
C GLN A 45 13.25 -0.33 -10.08
N TRP A 46 12.28 0.43 -9.55
CA TRP A 46 11.14 -0.10 -8.81
C TRP A 46 9.89 0.74 -9.05
N ASN A 47 8.73 0.16 -8.74
CA ASN A 47 7.43 0.84 -8.76
C ASN A 47 6.98 1.25 -7.35
N ILE A 48 5.84 1.94 -7.27
CA ILE A 48 5.29 2.45 -6.01
C ILE A 48 4.90 1.34 -5.02
N ASP A 49 4.44 0.19 -5.50
CA ASP A 49 4.00 -0.91 -4.65
C ASP A 49 5.21 -1.68 -4.08
N GLN A 50 6.30 -1.81 -4.85
CA GLN A 50 7.61 -2.22 -4.33
C GLN A 50 8.12 -1.26 -3.27
N SER A 51 7.97 0.05 -3.49
CA SER A 51 8.40 1.06 -2.52
C SER A 51 7.64 1.00 -1.20
N ARG A 52 6.30 0.86 -1.26
CA ARG A 52 5.47 0.61 -0.08
C ARG A 52 5.91 -0.67 0.61
N HIS A 53 6.05 -1.77 -0.13
CA HIS A 53 6.43 -3.05 0.44
C HIS A 53 7.81 -3.03 1.11
N ALA A 54 8.77 -2.24 0.61
CA ALA A 54 10.08 -2.10 1.24
C ALA A 54 9.99 -1.52 2.67
N ARG A 55 9.13 -0.50 2.85
CA ARG A 55 8.84 0.13 4.15
C ARG A 55 8.05 -0.78 5.07
N GLU A 56 7.11 -1.52 4.50
CA GLU A 56 6.27 -2.47 5.23
C GLU A 56 7.11 -3.61 5.84
N ARG A 57 8.15 -4.08 5.12
CA ARG A 57 9.07 -5.15 5.56
C ARG A 57 10.06 -4.76 6.66
N GLN A 58 9.84 -3.65 7.37
CA GLN A 58 10.63 -3.30 8.54
C GLN A 58 10.24 -4.16 9.75
N HIS A 59 11.12 -4.24 10.75
CA HIS A 59 10.72 -4.81 12.03
C HIS A 59 9.57 -3.96 12.62
N PRO A 60 8.45 -4.57 13.08
CA PRO A 60 7.26 -3.80 13.48
C PRO A 60 7.51 -2.75 14.56
N VAL A 61 8.41 -3.04 15.51
CA VAL A 61 8.79 -2.08 16.56
C VAL A 61 9.54 -0.89 15.96
N ALA A 62 10.52 -1.13 15.08
CA ALA A 62 11.29 -0.07 14.45
C ALA A 62 10.38 0.84 13.60
N TYR A 63 9.42 0.27 12.86
CA TYR A 63 8.46 1.05 12.08
C TYR A 63 7.65 2.04 12.94
N LEU A 64 7.25 1.62 14.14
CA LEU A 64 6.43 2.41 15.06
C LEU A 64 7.23 3.43 15.87
N GLU A 65 8.52 3.18 16.11
CA GLU A 65 9.42 4.10 16.82
C GLU A 65 9.99 5.18 15.89
N GLN A 66 10.11 4.89 14.60
CA GLN A 66 10.63 5.83 13.60
C GLN A 66 9.65 6.94 13.25
N SER A 67 10.19 8.13 13.04
CA SER A 67 9.51 9.24 12.38
C SER A 67 9.11 8.89 10.94
N TYR A 68 8.28 9.76 10.34
CA TYR A 68 7.79 9.56 8.97
C TYR A 68 8.91 9.44 7.94
N TYR A 69 9.91 10.34 8.00
CA TYR A 69 11.01 10.34 7.05
C TYR A 69 12.08 9.29 7.36
N GLU A 70 12.24 8.83 8.59
CA GLU A 70 13.06 7.64 8.90
C GLU A 70 12.49 6.38 8.22
N ASN A 71 11.16 6.21 8.29
CA ASN A 71 10.48 5.12 7.58
C ASN A 71 10.66 5.21 6.05
N TRP A 72 10.75 6.42 5.48
CA TRP A 72 11.08 6.61 4.06
C TRP A 72 12.52 6.22 3.75
N LEU A 73 13.46 6.68 4.56
CA LEU A 73 14.89 6.40 4.41
C LEU A 73 15.15 4.88 4.44
N ALA A 74 14.63 4.18 5.45
CA ALA A 74 14.77 2.72 5.59
C ALA A 74 14.22 1.96 4.37
N GLY A 75 13.10 2.43 3.80
CA GLY A 75 12.56 1.89 2.57
C GLY A 75 13.43 2.16 1.34
N THR A 76 13.98 3.38 1.21
CA THR A 76 14.86 3.76 0.10
C THR A 76 16.19 3.01 0.14
N GLU A 77 16.84 2.90 1.30
CA GLU A 77 18.09 2.15 1.48
C GLU A 77 17.92 0.68 1.06
N LYS A 78 16.83 0.05 1.52
CA LYS A 78 16.50 -1.34 1.14
C LYS A 78 16.36 -1.50 -0.38
N LEU A 79 15.66 -0.59 -1.06
CA LEU A 79 15.48 -0.66 -2.51
C LEU A 79 16.78 -0.44 -3.27
N LEU A 80 17.64 0.48 -2.80
CA LEU A 80 18.95 0.73 -3.41
C LEU A 80 19.85 -0.51 -3.35
N LEU A 81 19.86 -1.21 -2.20
CA LEU A 81 20.56 -2.48 -2.03
C LEU A 81 19.97 -3.59 -2.89
N GLU A 82 18.64 -3.78 -2.87
CA GLU A 82 17.95 -4.82 -3.64
C GLU A 82 18.10 -4.63 -5.16
N ALA A 83 18.16 -3.39 -5.63
CA ALA A 83 18.42 -3.06 -7.03
C ALA A 83 19.92 -3.13 -7.40
N GLY A 84 20.82 -3.38 -6.44
CA GLY A 84 22.26 -3.42 -6.65
C GLY A 84 22.84 -2.07 -7.10
N LEU A 85 22.21 -0.96 -6.68
CA LEU A 85 22.67 0.39 -7.00
C LEU A 85 23.74 0.89 -6.03
N ILE A 86 23.73 0.36 -4.81
CA ILE A 86 24.77 0.55 -3.79
C ILE A 86 25.09 -0.81 -3.15
N SER A 87 26.28 -0.94 -2.56
CA SER A 87 26.61 -2.08 -1.69
C SER A 87 26.34 -1.77 -0.22
N GLU A 88 26.33 -2.82 0.62
CA GLU A 88 26.23 -2.69 2.07
C GLU A 88 27.41 -1.88 2.65
N GLU A 89 28.62 -2.10 2.11
CA GLU A 89 29.82 -1.36 2.50
C GLU A 89 29.73 0.12 2.13
N GLU A 90 29.15 0.45 0.97
CA GLU A 90 28.95 1.83 0.53
C GLU A 90 27.91 2.55 1.41
N LEU A 91 26.83 1.84 1.78
CA LEU A 91 25.81 2.37 2.68
C LEU A 91 26.40 2.67 4.08
N GLN A 92 27.18 1.74 4.63
CA GLN A 92 27.77 1.88 5.97
C GLN A 92 28.91 2.92 6.02
N SER A 93 29.74 2.98 4.98
CA SER A 93 30.90 3.88 4.94
C SER A 93 30.59 5.28 4.40
N GLY A 94 29.45 5.45 3.72
CA GLY A 94 29.11 6.67 2.98
C GLY A 94 30.07 6.97 1.82
N THR A 95 30.92 6.01 1.44
CA THR A 95 31.97 6.17 0.42
C THR A 95 31.71 5.24 -0.74
N VAL A 96 31.64 5.80 -1.96
CA VAL A 96 31.50 5.01 -3.18
C VAL A 96 32.78 4.22 -3.42
N THR A 97 32.68 2.91 -3.50
CA THR A 97 33.81 1.99 -3.70
C THR A 97 33.97 1.63 -5.17
N ALA A 98 32.86 1.56 -5.92
CA ALA A 98 32.86 1.33 -7.34
C ALA A 98 31.69 2.08 -8.00
N LYS A 99 31.87 2.49 -9.26
CA LYS A 99 30.71 2.96 -10.04
C LYS A 99 29.83 1.77 -10.37
N SER A 100 28.52 1.93 -10.17
CA SER A 100 27.55 0.96 -10.68
C SER A 100 27.77 0.77 -12.19
N GLY A 101 27.85 -0.49 -12.62
CA GLY A 101 27.95 -0.86 -14.04
C GLY A 101 26.61 -0.82 -14.78
N GLN A 102 25.52 -0.44 -14.09
CA GLN A 102 24.20 -0.36 -14.69
C GLN A 102 24.06 0.90 -15.55
N ASP A 103 23.52 0.73 -16.75
CA ASP A 103 23.17 1.86 -17.62
C ASP A 103 21.81 2.45 -17.20
N LEU A 104 21.87 3.46 -16.33
CA LEU A 104 20.69 4.08 -15.73
C LEU A 104 20.24 5.31 -16.53
N ARG A 105 18.94 5.41 -16.76
CA ARG A 105 18.34 6.65 -17.26
C ARG A 105 18.18 7.65 -16.11
N ILE A 106 19.12 8.58 -16.00
CA ILE A 106 19.09 9.65 -15.00
C ILE A 106 18.39 10.88 -15.59
N PRO A 107 17.23 11.32 -15.06
CA PRO A 107 16.57 12.53 -15.55
C PRO A 107 17.34 13.79 -15.14
N ASP A 108 17.44 14.75 -16.05
CA ASP A 108 17.85 16.11 -15.70
C ASP A 108 16.76 16.86 -14.92
N ALA A 109 17.05 18.06 -14.42
CA ALA A 109 16.11 18.86 -13.64
C ALA A 109 14.80 19.21 -14.39
N LYS A 110 14.86 19.34 -15.73
CA LYS A 110 13.67 19.63 -16.55
C LYS A 110 12.79 18.38 -16.68
N ALA A 111 13.40 17.23 -16.93
CA ALA A 111 12.73 15.94 -16.98
C ALA A 111 12.13 15.58 -15.62
N ALA A 112 12.85 15.76 -14.52
CA ALA A 112 12.36 15.50 -13.17
C ALA A 112 11.11 16.33 -12.85
N ARG A 113 11.11 17.64 -13.15
CA ARG A 113 9.93 18.50 -12.98
C ARG A 113 8.75 18.04 -13.83
N LYS A 114 9.00 17.59 -15.07
CA LYS A 114 7.95 17.03 -15.94
C LYS A 114 7.36 15.76 -15.33
N ILE A 115 8.19 14.85 -14.82
CA ILE A 115 7.74 13.60 -14.18
C ILE A 115 6.84 13.91 -12.99
N LEU A 116 7.29 14.79 -12.09
CA LEU A 116 6.52 15.18 -10.90
C LEU A 116 5.16 15.81 -11.23
N THR A 117 5.09 16.60 -12.31
CA THR A 117 3.85 17.29 -12.70
C THR A 117 2.90 16.44 -13.53
N SER A 118 3.37 15.35 -14.14
CA SER A 118 2.54 14.50 -15.01
C SER A 118 1.74 13.43 -14.24
N GLY A 119 2.14 13.12 -13.01
CA GLY A 119 1.55 12.02 -12.25
C GLY A 119 1.86 10.63 -12.83
N GLY A 120 1.33 9.59 -12.19
CA GLY A 120 1.48 8.19 -12.62
C GLY A 120 0.13 7.46 -12.54
N PRO A 121 -0.70 7.47 -13.60
CA PRO A 121 -2.01 6.84 -13.57
C PRO A 121 -1.91 5.34 -13.29
N ALA A 122 -2.64 4.86 -12.29
CA ALA A 122 -2.74 3.45 -11.96
C ALA A 122 -3.89 2.74 -12.70
N ALA A 123 -4.81 3.49 -13.31
CA ALA A 123 -5.89 2.96 -14.14
C ALA A 123 -5.32 2.16 -15.33
N ARG A 124 -5.96 1.03 -15.65
CA ARG A 124 -5.57 0.13 -16.73
C ARG A 124 -6.82 -0.38 -17.43
N GLU A 125 -6.67 -0.68 -18.72
CA GLU A 125 -7.69 -1.42 -19.46
C GLU A 125 -7.59 -2.91 -19.11
N THR A 126 -8.73 -3.61 -19.19
CA THR A 126 -8.81 -5.06 -19.03
C THR A 126 -9.95 -5.61 -19.88
N GLU A 127 -9.77 -6.80 -20.44
CA GLU A 127 -10.82 -7.51 -21.18
C GLU A 127 -11.73 -8.32 -20.24
N ASN A 128 -11.28 -8.55 -19.00
CA ASN A 128 -12.07 -9.28 -18.01
C ASN A 128 -13.26 -8.42 -17.57
N PRO A 129 -14.52 -8.89 -17.69
CA PRO A 129 -15.67 -8.14 -17.20
C PRO A 129 -15.66 -8.07 -15.66
N PRO A 130 -16.20 -7.00 -15.05
CA PRO A 130 -16.32 -6.91 -13.61
C PRO A 130 -17.21 -8.04 -13.07
N ARG A 131 -16.72 -8.74 -12.05
CA ARG A 131 -17.44 -9.83 -11.38
C ARG A 131 -18.55 -9.34 -10.46
N PHE A 132 -18.38 -8.14 -9.91
CA PHE A 132 -19.34 -7.51 -8.99
C PHE A 132 -19.88 -6.21 -9.59
N ALA A 133 -21.10 -5.86 -9.19
CA ALA A 133 -21.76 -4.59 -9.49
C ALA A 133 -22.08 -3.83 -8.21
N VAL A 134 -22.34 -2.52 -8.34
CA VAL A 134 -22.85 -1.70 -7.24
C VAL A 134 -24.13 -2.31 -6.67
N GLY A 135 -24.20 -2.38 -5.33
CA GLY A 135 -25.28 -3.02 -4.58
C GLY A 135 -25.08 -4.52 -4.33
N ASN A 136 -24.01 -5.15 -4.83
CA ASN A 136 -23.69 -6.52 -4.45
C ASN A 136 -23.14 -6.59 -3.02
N GLU A 137 -23.66 -7.54 -2.24
CA GLU A 137 -23.01 -7.96 -0.99
C GLU A 137 -21.82 -8.85 -1.29
N VAL A 138 -20.68 -8.52 -0.68
CA VAL A 138 -19.42 -9.24 -0.83
C VAL A 138 -18.87 -9.62 0.54
N ILE A 139 -17.99 -10.60 0.57
CA ILE A 139 -17.14 -10.90 1.71
C ILE A 139 -15.68 -10.74 1.30
N VAL A 140 -14.88 -10.10 2.15
CA VAL A 140 -13.42 -10.05 1.93
C VAL A 140 -12.86 -11.42 2.28
N GLU A 141 -12.16 -12.05 1.34
CA GLU A 141 -11.56 -13.34 1.57
C GLU A 141 -10.45 -13.25 2.63
N ARG A 142 -10.48 -14.16 3.62
CA ARG A 142 -9.41 -14.27 4.61
C ARG A 142 -8.14 -14.78 3.94
N ARG A 143 -7.16 -13.89 3.74
CA ARG A 143 -5.88 -14.21 3.12
C ARG A 143 -4.74 -13.80 4.04
N HIS A 144 -3.87 -14.77 4.35
CA HIS A 144 -2.60 -14.49 4.99
C HIS A 144 -1.49 -14.56 3.94
N THR A 145 -0.82 -13.44 3.71
CA THR A 145 0.32 -13.35 2.78
C THR A 145 1.50 -12.64 3.44
N PRO A 146 2.73 -13.16 3.30
CA PRO A 146 3.93 -12.44 3.69
C PRO A 146 4.26 -11.29 2.71
N GLY A 147 3.68 -11.30 1.51
CA GLY A 147 3.88 -10.26 0.49
C GLY A 147 2.95 -9.06 0.65
N HIS A 148 3.23 -8.02 -0.14
CA HIS A 148 2.43 -6.78 -0.20
C HIS A 148 0.95 -7.07 -0.50
N THR A 149 0.06 -6.37 0.18
CA THR A 149 -1.38 -6.40 -0.08
C THR A 149 -2.01 -5.09 0.41
N ARG A 150 -3.16 -4.73 -0.15
CA ARG A 150 -3.90 -3.52 0.24
C ARG A 150 -5.23 -3.82 0.94
N ALA A 151 -5.54 -5.09 1.22
CA ALA A 151 -6.66 -5.48 2.06
C ALA A 151 -6.24 -5.45 3.55
N PRO A 152 -6.69 -4.45 4.34
CA PRO A 152 -6.31 -4.35 5.75
C PRO A 152 -6.78 -5.56 6.57
N ASP A 153 -6.08 -5.88 7.64
CA ASP A 153 -6.42 -7.02 8.49
C ASP A 153 -7.85 -6.94 9.05
N TYR A 154 -8.33 -5.74 9.35
CA TYR A 154 -9.61 -5.55 10.03
C TYR A 154 -10.86 -5.81 9.16
N VAL A 155 -10.70 -5.87 7.84
CA VAL A 155 -11.80 -6.25 6.95
C VAL A 155 -11.75 -7.73 6.56
N GLN A 156 -10.70 -8.46 6.91
CA GLN A 156 -10.52 -9.85 6.50
C GLN A 156 -11.65 -10.75 7.03
N GLY A 157 -12.48 -11.26 6.13
CA GLY A 157 -13.64 -12.08 6.47
C GLY A 157 -14.90 -11.29 6.83
N CYS A 158 -14.88 -9.97 6.73
CA CYS A 158 -16.05 -9.12 6.94
C CYS A 158 -16.90 -9.02 5.68
N ARG A 159 -18.20 -8.89 5.88
CA ARG A 159 -19.18 -8.62 4.82
C ARG A 159 -19.28 -7.12 4.55
N GLY A 160 -19.40 -6.76 3.28
CA GLY A 160 -19.59 -5.37 2.89
C GLY A 160 -20.47 -5.24 1.67
N LEU A 161 -20.84 -4.01 1.34
CA LEU A 161 -21.67 -3.67 0.21
C LEU A 161 -20.86 -2.88 -0.81
N VAL A 162 -20.85 -3.32 -2.07
CA VAL A 162 -20.19 -2.57 -3.15
C VAL A 162 -20.94 -1.26 -3.38
N ARG A 163 -20.28 -0.13 -3.13
CA ARG A 163 -20.83 1.22 -3.32
C ARG A 163 -20.43 1.85 -4.64
N ASP A 164 -19.23 1.56 -5.12
CA ASP A 164 -18.73 2.10 -6.38
C ASP A 164 -17.79 1.13 -7.12
N HIS A 165 -17.65 1.32 -8.43
CA HIS A 165 -16.75 0.57 -9.32
C HIS A 165 -15.89 1.54 -10.13
N HIS A 166 -14.57 1.49 -9.90
CA HIS A 166 -13.61 2.43 -10.47
C HIS A 166 -12.97 1.95 -11.77
N GLY A 167 -13.51 0.89 -12.39
CA GLY A 167 -12.82 0.19 -13.48
C GLY A 167 -11.59 -0.58 -12.99
N ALA A 168 -10.68 -0.90 -13.90
CA ALA A 168 -9.48 -1.69 -13.57
C ALA A 168 -8.26 -0.82 -13.27
N HIS A 169 -7.47 -1.28 -12.29
CA HIS A 169 -6.27 -0.64 -11.82
C HIS A 169 -5.14 -1.68 -11.70
N ILE A 170 -3.89 -1.22 -11.67
CA ILE A 170 -2.73 -2.05 -11.31
C ILE A 170 -3.03 -2.75 -9.98
N PHE A 171 -2.83 -4.06 -9.94
CA PHE A 171 -3.01 -4.87 -8.74
C PHE A 171 -1.75 -4.91 -7.87
N PRO A 172 -1.77 -4.34 -6.66
CA PRO A 172 -0.55 -4.11 -5.87
C PRO A 172 0.20 -5.39 -5.47
N ASP A 173 -0.52 -6.48 -5.17
CA ASP A 173 0.10 -7.76 -4.76
C ASP A 173 0.95 -8.38 -5.88
N ALA A 174 0.60 -8.16 -7.14
CA ALA A 174 1.39 -8.61 -8.28
C ALA A 174 2.45 -7.58 -8.69
N ASN A 175 2.10 -6.29 -8.68
CA ASN A 175 3.01 -5.21 -9.06
C ASN A 175 4.21 -5.08 -8.12
N SER A 176 4.01 -5.29 -6.82
CA SER A 176 5.11 -5.36 -5.83
C SER A 176 6.14 -6.45 -6.10
N ARG A 177 5.81 -7.44 -6.94
CA ARG A 177 6.71 -8.52 -7.38
C ARG A 177 7.26 -8.29 -8.80
N GLY A 178 7.01 -7.12 -9.39
CA GLY A 178 7.42 -6.78 -10.76
C GLY A 178 6.55 -7.40 -11.86
N VAL A 179 5.37 -7.94 -11.53
CA VAL A 179 4.45 -8.55 -12.50
C VAL A 179 3.15 -7.75 -12.52
N PRO A 180 3.09 -6.61 -13.24
CA PRO A 180 1.90 -5.76 -13.24
C PRO A 180 0.72 -6.50 -13.89
N THR A 181 -0.39 -6.61 -13.15
CA THR A 181 -1.68 -7.10 -13.68
C THR A 181 -2.76 -6.06 -13.41
N ALA A 182 -3.82 -6.07 -14.23
CA ALA A 182 -4.96 -5.16 -14.10
C ALA A 182 -6.18 -5.90 -13.51
N HIS A 183 -6.76 -5.36 -12.45
CA HIS A 183 -7.93 -5.93 -11.79
C HIS A 183 -8.93 -4.83 -11.43
N HIS A 184 -10.23 -5.14 -11.46
CA HIS A 184 -11.28 -4.19 -11.06
C HIS A 184 -11.11 -3.74 -9.62
N LEU A 185 -11.40 -2.47 -9.36
CA LEU A 185 -11.32 -1.83 -8.06
C LEU A 185 -12.72 -1.35 -7.64
N TYR A 186 -13.09 -1.63 -6.40
CA TYR A 186 -14.41 -1.33 -5.85
C TYR A 186 -14.28 -0.59 -4.54
N SER A 187 -15.10 0.44 -4.30
CA SER A 187 -15.31 0.94 -2.95
C SER A 187 -16.35 0.06 -2.26
N VAL A 188 -15.94 -0.60 -1.18
CA VAL A 188 -16.80 -1.48 -0.38
C VAL A 188 -17.06 -0.82 0.96
N GLU A 189 -18.34 -0.70 1.31
CA GLU A 189 -18.78 -0.17 2.60
C GLU A 189 -18.94 -1.29 3.62
N PHE A 190 -18.43 -1.06 4.82
CA PHE A 190 -18.54 -1.94 5.97
C PHE A 190 -19.15 -1.18 7.14
N SER A 191 -20.18 -1.76 7.76
CA SER A 191 -20.71 -1.20 9.01
C SER A 191 -19.71 -1.39 10.15
N SER A 192 -19.64 -0.43 11.06
CA SER A 192 -18.83 -0.52 12.29
C SER A 192 -19.13 -1.79 13.10
N ARG A 193 -20.38 -2.26 13.08
CA ARG A 193 -20.80 -3.47 13.78
C ARG A 193 -20.29 -4.76 13.16
N GLU A 194 -20.16 -4.81 11.85
CA GLU A 194 -19.53 -5.94 11.16
C GLU A 194 -18.03 -5.97 11.45
N LEU A 195 -17.39 -4.80 11.50
CA LEU A 195 -15.95 -4.71 11.77
C LEU A 195 -15.62 -5.01 13.25
N TRP A 196 -16.39 -4.43 14.18
CA TRP A 196 -16.01 -4.31 15.60
C TRP A 196 -17.03 -4.89 16.59
N GLY A 197 -18.15 -5.44 16.10
CA GLY A 197 -19.17 -6.09 16.93
C GLY A 197 -20.34 -5.17 17.31
N GLY A 198 -21.35 -5.77 17.94
CA GLY A 198 -22.67 -5.13 18.15
C GLY A 198 -22.67 -3.86 19.01
N ASP A 199 -21.67 -3.69 19.88
CA ASP A 199 -21.55 -2.55 20.79
C ASP A 199 -20.87 -1.33 20.14
N ALA A 200 -20.40 -1.45 18.89
CA ALA A 200 -19.80 -0.33 18.18
C ALA A 200 -20.84 0.76 17.87
N GLU A 201 -20.43 2.03 18.01
CA GLU A 201 -21.24 3.17 17.57
C GLU A 201 -21.57 3.06 16.08
N PRO A 202 -22.76 3.47 15.63
CA PRO A 202 -23.20 3.27 14.25
C PRO A 202 -22.50 4.25 13.30
N PHE A 203 -21.56 3.73 12.51
CA PHE A 203 -20.93 4.43 11.39
C PHE A 203 -20.50 3.43 10.33
N ASP A 204 -20.14 3.92 9.15
CA ASP A 204 -19.68 3.10 8.04
C ASP A 204 -18.24 3.45 7.66
N VAL A 205 -17.51 2.45 7.17
CA VAL A 205 -16.14 2.58 6.66
C VAL A 205 -16.12 2.16 5.20
N LEU A 206 -15.70 3.06 4.32
CA LEU A 206 -15.51 2.76 2.90
C LEU A 206 -14.03 2.46 2.61
N ILE A 207 -13.78 1.33 1.94
CA ILE A 207 -12.43 0.87 1.60
C ILE A 207 -12.40 0.42 0.16
N ASP A 208 -11.38 0.87 -0.55
CA ASP A 208 -11.12 0.42 -1.92
C ASP A 208 -10.43 -0.95 -1.91
N LEU A 209 -11.09 -1.94 -2.49
CA LEU A 209 -10.65 -3.33 -2.56
C LEU A 209 -10.66 -3.82 -4.00
N TRP A 210 -9.56 -4.45 -4.42
CA TRP A 210 -9.48 -5.07 -5.73
C TRP A 210 -10.33 -6.34 -5.77
N GLU A 211 -10.88 -6.64 -6.95
CA GLU A 211 -11.75 -7.79 -7.22
C GLU A 211 -11.23 -9.13 -6.68
N PRO A 212 -9.91 -9.45 -6.76
CA PRO A 212 -9.41 -10.70 -6.21
C PRO A 212 -9.55 -10.81 -4.70
N TYR A 213 -9.72 -9.72 -3.95
CA TYR A 213 -9.91 -9.77 -2.50
C TYR A 213 -11.34 -10.17 -2.11
N LEU A 214 -12.28 -10.15 -3.06
CA LEU A 214 -13.71 -10.26 -2.79
C LEU A 214 -14.28 -11.59 -3.30
N ALA A 215 -15.27 -12.09 -2.57
CA ALA A 215 -16.12 -13.18 -2.98
C ALA A 215 -17.60 -12.81 -2.77
N PHE A 216 -18.50 -13.46 -3.49
CA PHE A 216 -19.93 -13.36 -3.19
C PHE A 216 -20.21 -13.94 -1.80
N VAL A 217 -21.12 -13.31 -1.06
CA VAL A 217 -21.64 -13.89 0.17
C VAL A 217 -22.35 -15.21 -0.19
N LYS A 218 -21.85 -16.33 0.32
CA LYS A 218 -22.54 -17.62 0.16
C LYS A 218 -23.87 -17.53 0.90
N GLY A 219 -24.98 -17.78 0.20
CA GLY A 219 -26.27 -17.96 0.85
C GLY A 219 -26.15 -19.06 1.89
N SER A 220 -26.56 -18.78 3.13
CA SER A 220 -26.82 -19.82 4.12
C SER A 220 -27.85 -20.75 3.48
N GLY A 221 -27.39 -21.93 3.04
CA GLY A 221 -28.27 -22.94 2.48
C GLY A 221 -29.45 -23.11 3.42
N ALA A 222 -30.65 -22.90 2.89
CA ALA A 222 -31.86 -23.32 3.58
C ALA A 222 -31.63 -24.79 3.98
N GLY A 223 -31.59 -25.04 5.29
CA GLY A 223 -31.69 -26.39 5.80
C GLY A 223 -32.95 -26.99 5.20
N GLY A 224 -32.76 -27.93 4.27
CA GLY A 224 -33.85 -28.75 3.78
C GLY A 224 -34.42 -29.48 4.98
N ASN A 225 -35.60 -29.02 5.41
CA ASN A 225 -36.44 -29.74 6.33
C ASN A 225 -36.63 -31.15 5.79
N GLY A 226 -36.43 -32.12 6.67
CA GLY A 226 -36.81 -33.50 6.40
C GLY A 226 -38.31 -33.61 6.21
N GLU A 227 -38.68 -34.51 5.31
CA GLU A 227 -39.73 -35.52 5.47
C GLU A 227 -39.19 -36.84 4.89
#